data_AF-N1ZZQ7-F1
#
_entry.id   AF-N1ZZQ7-F1
#
_cell.length_a   1.000
_cell.length_b   1.000
_cell.length_c   1.000
_cell.angle_alpha   90.00
_cell.angle_beta   90.00
_cell.angle_gamma   90.00
#
_symmetry.space_group_name_H-M   'P 1'
#
loop_
_entity.id
_entity.type
_entity.pdbx_description
1 polymer ?
#
loop_
_entity_poly.entity_id
_entity_poly.type
_entity_poly.pdbx_seq_one_letter_code
_entity_poly.pdbx_strand_id
1 'polypeptide(L)'
;MKKTLYFEGAGCVPCNDVENCRIRTAFTNKCGRKIYIEFLSGYKHIRKGNGRIISEPNYLSCDSYYYITDDPEIDDCNKSRLNCEHNQKIEKVKYTKENILAFVNDHCNADFDKIVVLDSLAGYRVFADTNKCNTSDGYNFGDAFNYDAELTRRRREKVEEMKKEFCSLFNQKYDNTSYWIENGELVVKINVSDKVLQESGWTKGRKFVVVC
;
A
#
# COMPACT_ATOMS: atom_id res chain seq x y z
N MET A 1 -13.42 17.99 -11.97
CA MET A 1 -13.47 16.90 -10.95
C MET A 1 -12.06 16.77 -10.38
N LYS A 2 -11.88 16.61 -9.07
CA LYS A 2 -10.53 16.45 -8.49
C LYS A 2 -9.96 15.07 -8.84
N LYS A 3 -8.77 15.01 -9.44
CA LYS A 3 -8.03 13.79 -9.76
C LYS A 3 -7.25 13.34 -8.52
N THR A 4 -7.63 12.19 -7.97
CA THR A 4 -6.96 11.60 -6.80
C THR A 4 -6.19 10.37 -7.23
N LEU A 5 -4.92 10.26 -6.82
CA LEU A 5 -4.16 9.02 -6.95
C LEU A 5 -4.18 8.28 -5.61
N TYR A 6 -4.72 7.07 -5.61
CA TYR A 6 -4.75 6.21 -4.43
C TYR A 6 -3.50 5.34 -4.33
N PHE A 7 -2.99 5.18 -3.11
CA PHE A 7 -1.84 4.36 -2.77
C PHE A 7 -2.23 3.25 -1.79
N GLU A 8 -1.61 2.08 -1.96
CA GLU A 8 -1.56 1.03 -0.95
C GLU A 8 -0.47 1.37 0.07
N GLY A 9 -0.80 1.35 1.36
CA GLY A 9 0.19 1.33 2.44
C GLY A 9 0.80 -0.08 2.59
N ALA A 10 2.07 -0.24 2.23
CA ALA A 10 2.78 -1.52 2.22
C ALA A 10 3.83 -1.64 3.34
N GLY A 11 4.07 -0.58 4.13
CA GLY A 11 4.98 -0.59 5.27
C GLY A 11 4.28 -0.91 6.60
N CYS A 12 5.09 -1.26 7.60
CA CYS A 12 4.62 -1.63 8.95
C CYS A 12 4.72 -0.50 9.98
N VAL A 13 5.21 0.69 9.60
CA VAL A 13 5.43 1.82 10.50
C VAL A 13 4.74 3.06 9.95
N PRO A 14 3.92 3.79 10.74
CA PRO A 14 3.40 5.09 10.34
C PRO A 14 4.51 6.12 10.12
N CYS A 15 4.35 7.04 9.17
CA CYS A 15 5.35 8.07 8.90
C CYS A 15 4.73 9.40 8.47
N ASN A 16 4.92 10.43 9.29
CA ASN A 16 4.48 11.81 9.04
C ASN A 16 3.02 11.90 8.55
N ASP A 17 2.73 12.84 7.64
CA ASP A 17 1.44 13.02 6.98
C ASP A 17 1.12 11.93 5.95
N VAL A 18 2.10 11.13 5.54
CA VAL A 18 1.92 10.00 4.61
C VAL A 18 1.27 8.80 5.29
N GLU A 19 1.35 8.73 6.62
CA GLU A 19 0.71 7.71 7.47
C GLU A 19 1.26 6.28 7.28
N ASN A 20 2.21 6.07 6.36
CA ASN A 20 2.89 4.80 6.14
C ASN A 20 4.32 5.00 5.61
N CYS A 21 5.28 4.24 6.12
CA CYS A 21 6.70 4.31 5.74
C CYS A 21 7.03 3.72 4.35
N ARG A 22 6.11 2.95 3.75
CA ARG A 22 6.24 2.45 2.38
C ARG A 22 4.88 2.46 1.70
N ILE A 23 4.78 3.14 0.57
CA ILE A 23 3.56 3.22 -0.22
C ILE A 23 3.83 2.85 -1.66
N ARG A 24 2.83 2.28 -2.33
CA ARG A 24 2.96 1.88 -3.74
C ARG A 24 1.65 2.03 -4.48
N THR A 25 1.74 2.24 -5.78
CA THR A 25 0.57 2.36 -6.67
C THR A 25 0.98 2.08 -8.12
N ALA A 26 -0.03 1.81 -8.94
CA ALA A 26 0.08 1.79 -10.38
C ALA A 26 -0.93 2.76 -10.96
N PHE A 27 -0.59 3.47 -12.03
CA PHE A 27 -1.48 4.49 -12.61
C PHE A 27 -1.20 4.71 -14.10
N THR A 28 -2.12 5.40 -14.78
CA THR A 28 -1.96 5.83 -16.17
C THR A 28 -1.63 7.32 -16.23
N ASN A 29 -0.55 7.69 -16.93
CA ASN A 29 -0.16 9.09 -17.09
C ASN A 29 -0.91 9.80 -18.22
N LYS A 30 -0.64 11.09 -18.45
CA LYS A 30 -1.33 11.90 -19.48
C LYS A 30 -1.13 11.39 -20.92
N CYS A 31 -0.11 10.57 -21.17
CA CYS A 31 0.15 9.98 -22.48
C CYS A 31 -0.42 8.56 -22.63
N GLY A 32 -1.20 8.08 -21.66
CA GLY A 32 -1.73 6.71 -21.68
C GLY A 32 -0.71 5.64 -21.29
N ARG A 33 0.47 6.01 -20.80
CA ARG A 33 1.47 5.04 -20.33
C ARG A 33 1.16 4.60 -18.91
N LYS A 34 1.24 3.29 -18.69
CA LYS A 34 1.04 2.66 -17.39
C LYS A 34 2.35 2.63 -16.62
N ILE A 35 2.29 2.98 -15.34
CA ILE A 35 3.46 3.17 -14.49
C ILE A 35 3.21 2.47 -13.16
N TYR A 36 4.20 1.75 -12.66
CA TYR A 36 4.27 1.32 -11.27
C TYR A 36 5.27 2.19 -10.51
N ILE A 37 4.94 2.53 -9.26
CA ILE A 37 5.85 3.26 -8.38
C ILE A 37 5.73 2.80 -6.92
N GLU A 38 6.87 2.68 -6.24
CA GLU A 38 7.00 2.41 -4.81
C GLU A 38 7.93 3.44 -4.15
N PHE A 39 7.40 4.13 -3.15
CA PHE A 39 8.13 5.09 -2.33
C PHE A 39 8.33 4.59 -0.91
N LEU A 40 9.47 4.95 -0.34
CA LEU A 40 9.83 4.66 1.04
C LEU A 40 10.25 5.93 1.77
N SER A 41 9.99 5.94 3.08
CA SER A 41 10.64 6.85 4.01
C SER A 41 12.06 6.36 4.26
N GLY A 42 13.00 6.91 3.49
CA GLY A 42 14.43 6.64 3.57
C GLY A 42 15.20 7.66 4.40
N TYR A 43 16.50 7.70 4.15
CA TYR A 43 17.44 8.56 4.84
C TYR A 43 18.19 9.45 3.87
N LYS A 44 18.39 10.70 4.27
CA LYS A 44 19.38 11.57 3.63
C LYS A 44 20.74 11.32 4.28
N HIS A 45 21.72 10.92 3.47
CA HIS A 45 23.09 10.72 3.92
C HIS A 45 23.94 11.96 3.66
N ILE A 46 24.62 12.45 4.70
CA ILE A 46 25.52 13.61 4.64
C ILE A 46 26.93 13.15 5.03
N ARG A 47 27.86 13.21 4.07
CA ARG A 47 29.28 12.92 4.32
C ARG A 47 29.98 14.16 4.88
N LYS A 48 30.60 14.03 6.04
CA LYS A 48 31.43 15.07 6.67
C LYS A 48 32.86 15.02 6.15
N GLY A 49 33.60 16.12 6.29
CA GLY A 49 34.99 16.25 5.82
C GLY A 49 35.97 15.23 6.43
N ASN A 50 35.64 14.64 7.57
CA ASN A 50 36.41 13.56 8.22
C ASN A 50 35.98 12.15 7.78
N GLY A 51 35.14 12.01 6.75
CA GLY A 51 34.65 10.73 6.25
C GLY A 51 33.43 10.15 6.98
N ARG A 52 33.00 10.71 8.12
CA ARG A 52 31.80 10.27 8.84
C ARG A 52 30.53 10.53 8.03
N ILE A 53 29.60 9.57 8.02
CA ILE A 53 28.25 9.72 7.44
C ILE A 53 27.26 10.01 8.56
N ILE A 54 26.42 11.03 8.36
CA ILE A 54 25.25 11.32 9.19
C ILE A 54 24.01 11.00 8.36
N SER A 55 23.08 10.24 8.93
CA SER A 55 21.83 9.86 8.28
C SER A 55 20.66 10.56 8.96
N GLU A 56 19.87 11.30 8.20
CA GLU A 56 18.66 11.96 8.67
C GLU A 56 17.42 11.23 8.09
N PRO A 57 16.47 10.74 8.90
CA PRO A 57 15.31 10.00 8.41
C PRO A 57 14.28 10.90 7.73
N ASN A 58 13.21 10.30 7.20
CA ASN A 58 12.04 10.97 6.63
C ASN A 58 12.34 11.72 5.32
N TYR A 59 13.20 11.12 4.49
CA TYR A 59 13.45 11.59 3.13
C TYR A 59 12.89 10.61 2.11
N LEU A 60 12.43 11.15 0.99
CA LEU A 60 11.86 10.35 -0.08
C LEU A 60 12.93 9.43 -0.64
N SER A 61 12.57 8.17 -0.83
CA SER A 61 13.32 7.19 -1.60
C SER A 61 12.35 6.52 -2.56
N CYS A 62 12.80 6.24 -3.77
CA CYS A 62 12.02 5.57 -4.80
C CYS A 62 12.73 4.26 -5.16
N ASP A 63 12.26 3.16 -4.59
CA ASP A 63 12.90 1.84 -4.74
C ASP A 63 12.61 1.25 -6.12
N SER A 64 11.35 1.37 -6.55
CA SER A 64 10.85 0.82 -7.80
C SER A 64 10.01 1.85 -8.54
N TYR A 65 10.37 2.13 -9.78
CA TYR A 65 9.67 3.07 -10.66
C TYR A 65 9.96 2.72 -12.12
N TYR A 66 8.94 2.23 -12.82
CA TYR A 66 9.07 1.71 -14.19
C TYR A 66 7.75 1.78 -14.96
N TYR A 67 7.85 1.76 -16.29
CA TYR A 67 6.70 1.55 -17.16
C TYR A 67 6.25 0.09 -17.12
N ILE A 68 4.94 -0.12 -17.18
CA ILE A 68 4.33 -1.43 -17.41
C ILE A 68 4.09 -1.54 -18.92
N THR A 69 4.78 -2.46 -19.59
CA THR A 69 4.82 -2.49 -21.07
C THR A 69 3.76 -3.35 -21.72
N ASP A 70 3.06 -4.20 -20.95
CA ASP A 70 2.16 -5.23 -21.49
C ASP A 70 2.88 -6.26 -22.39
N ASP A 71 4.20 -6.38 -22.26
CA ASP A 71 5.02 -7.39 -22.91
C ASP A 71 5.58 -8.36 -21.85
N PRO A 72 5.07 -9.60 -21.76
CA PRO A 72 5.50 -10.54 -20.74
C PRO A 72 6.99 -10.94 -20.85
N GLU A 73 7.61 -10.76 -22.02
CA GLU A 73 9.03 -11.07 -22.25
C GLU A 73 9.96 -9.95 -21.73
N ILE A 74 9.43 -8.75 -21.50
CA ILE A 74 10.20 -7.63 -20.95
C ILE A 74 10.15 -7.68 -19.44
N ASP A 75 11.31 -7.85 -18.81
CA ASP A 75 11.46 -7.67 -17.37
C ASP A 75 11.36 -6.17 -17.01
N ASP A 76 10.14 -5.66 -16.89
CA ASP A 76 9.85 -4.23 -16.71
C ASP A 76 10.60 -3.63 -15.52
N CYS A 77 10.71 -4.37 -14.41
CA CYS A 77 11.33 -3.86 -13.20
C CYS A 77 12.83 -3.55 -13.38
N ASN A 78 13.48 -4.20 -14.36
CA ASN A 78 14.90 -4.01 -14.66
C ASN A 78 15.15 -3.30 -16.00
N LYS A 79 14.25 -3.44 -16.98
CA LYS A 79 14.42 -2.94 -18.36
C LYS A 79 13.59 -1.71 -18.70
N SER A 80 12.51 -1.47 -17.94
CA SER A 80 11.57 -0.37 -18.17
C SER A 80 11.66 0.70 -17.08
N ARG A 81 12.74 0.68 -16.28
CA ARG A 81 13.00 1.67 -15.22
C ARG A 81 13.09 3.08 -15.81
N LEU A 82 12.42 4.01 -15.15
CA LEU A 82 12.57 5.42 -15.42
C LEU A 82 13.89 5.92 -14.79
N ASN A 83 14.60 6.80 -15.50
CA ASN A 83 16.01 7.12 -15.24
C ASN A 83 16.32 7.40 -13.75
N CYS A 84 17.37 6.74 -13.25
CA CYS A 84 17.80 6.74 -11.85
C CYS A 84 18.61 7.99 -11.43
N GLU A 85 19.04 8.85 -12.36
CA GLU A 85 19.71 10.13 -12.05
C GLU A 85 18.85 11.05 -11.14
N HIS A 86 17.54 10.79 -11.10
CA HIS A 86 16.58 11.47 -10.22
C HIS A 86 16.72 11.05 -8.74
N ASN A 87 17.19 9.83 -8.44
CA ASN A 87 17.25 9.29 -7.07
C ASN A 87 18.21 10.09 -6.15
N GLN A 88 19.34 10.58 -6.67
CA GLN A 88 20.27 11.38 -5.86
C GLN A 88 19.71 12.76 -5.44
N LYS A 89 18.76 13.30 -6.22
CA LYS A 89 18.06 14.54 -5.87
C LYS A 89 16.86 14.25 -4.97
N ILE A 90 16.15 13.14 -5.22
CA ILE A 90 15.03 12.65 -4.40
C ILE A 90 15.44 12.46 -2.94
N GLU A 91 16.63 11.90 -2.66
CA GLU A 91 17.12 11.68 -1.30
C GLU A 91 17.32 12.98 -0.49
N LYS A 92 17.18 14.16 -1.13
CA LYS A 92 17.20 15.47 -0.47
C LYS A 92 15.80 16.06 -0.24
N VAL A 93 14.76 15.38 -0.71
CA VAL A 93 13.35 15.79 -0.61
C VAL A 93 12.69 15.07 0.58
N LYS A 94 11.88 15.77 1.36
CA LYS A 94 11.20 15.18 2.53
C LYS A 94 10.11 14.21 2.10
N TYR A 95 9.94 13.12 2.85
CA TYR A 95 8.86 12.15 2.65
C TYR A 95 7.54 12.71 3.18
N THR A 96 6.80 13.40 2.31
CA THR A 96 5.49 14.02 2.58
C THR A 96 4.54 13.81 1.40
N LYS A 97 3.22 13.89 1.62
CA LYS A 97 2.24 13.71 0.54
C LYS A 97 2.39 14.75 -0.57
N GLU A 98 2.72 15.99 -0.19
CA GLU A 98 3.00 17.09 -1.13
C GLU A 98 4.18 16.77 -2.06
N ASN A 99 5.31 16.34 -1.49
CA ASN A 99 6.51 16.06 -2.28
C ASN A 99 6.34 14.81 -3.17
N ILE A 100 5.61 13.80 -2.68
CA ILE A 100 5.27 12.62 -3.47
C ILE A 100 4.38 13.01 -4.65
N LEU A 101 3.37 13.85 -4.42
CA LEU A 101 2.49 14.35 -5.49
C LEU A 101 3.28 15.14 -6.54
N ALA A 102 4.15 16.06 -6.11
CA ALA A 102 5.02 16.83 -7.00
C ALA A 102 5.90 15.90 -7.83
N PHE A 103 6.51 14.89 -7.19
CA PHE A 103 7.30 13.89 -7.90
C PHE A 103 6.50 13.18 -8.99
N VAL A 104 5.31 12.67 -8.65
CA VAL A 104 4.46 11.94 -9.60
C VAL A 104 4.10 12.84 -10.79
N ASN A 105 3.67 14.08 -10.54
CA ASN A 105 3.27 14.97 -11.61
C ASN A 105 4.46 15.37 -12.52
N ASP A 106 5.60 15.73 -11.92
CA ASP A 106 6.76 16.24 -12.64
C ASP A 106 7.54 15.14 -13.38
N HIS A 107 7.75 13.99 -12.73
CA HIS A 107 8.60 12.93 -13.28
C HIS A 107 7.84 11.84 -14.03
N CYS A 108 6.53 11.70 -13.80
CA CYS A 108 5.72 10.68 -14.46
C CYS A 108 4.83 11.26 -15.58
N ASN A 109 4.89 12.58 -15.81
CA ASN A 109 4.00 13.30 -16.71
C ASN A 109 2.51 13.07 -16.36
N ALA A 110 2.17 13.29 -15.09
CA ALA A 110 0.81 13.16 -14.56
C ALA A 110 0.20 14.53 -14.23
N ASP A 111 -1.05 14.55 -13.76
CA ASP A 111 -1.79 15.76 -13.37
C ASP A 111 -2.80 15.49 -12.24
N PHE A 112 -2.35 14.79 -11.20
CA PHE A 112 -3.19 14.56 -10.02
C PHE A 112 -3.26 15.82 -9.14
N ASP A 113 -4.41 16.04 -8.51
CA ASP A 113 -4.63 17.15 -7.57
C ASP A 113 -4.21 16.79 -6.14
N LYS A 114 -4.24 15.49 -5.80
CA LYS A 114 -3.84 14.96 -4.49
C LYS A 114 -3.52 13.48 -4.55
N ILE A 115 -2.79 13.01 -3.55
CA ILE A 115 -2.64 11.58 -3.26
C ILE A 115 -3.36 11.22 -1.96
N VAL A 116 -3.81 9.98 -1.86
CA VAL A 116 -4.40 9.41 -0.64
C VAL A 116 -3.81 8.02 -0.43
N VAL A 117 -3.25 7.79 0.77
CA VAL A 117 -2.83 6.46 1.21
C VAL A 117 -4.06 5.81 1.86
N LEU A 118 -4.49 4.68 1.32
CA LEU A 118 -5.71 4.02 1.76
C LEU A 118 -5.45 3.09 2.94
N ASP A 119 -6.44 2.98 3.82
CA ASP A 119 -6.50 1.91 4.82
C ASP A 119 -6.56 0.55 4.11
N SER A 120 -5.91 -0.47 4.68
CA SER A 120 -5.94 -1.83 4.15
C SER A 120 -7.36 -2.38 3.92
N LEU A 121 -8.34 -1.93 4.70
CA LEU A 121 -9.75 -2.32 4.59
C LEU A 121 -10.53 -1.56 3.52
N ALA A 122 -9.92 -0.57 2.86
CA ALA A 122 -10.48 0.00 1.64
C ALA A 122 -10.52 -1.05 0.50
N GLY A 123 -9.62 -2.04 0.55
CA GLY A 123 -9.54 -3.12 -0.42
C GLY A 123 -8.70 -2.82 -1.66
N TYR A 124 -8.03 -1.67 -1.71
CA TYR A 124 -7.06 -1.40 -2.76
C TYR A 124 -5.76 -2.17 -2.50
N ARG A 125 -5.33 -2.95 -3.49
CA ARG A 125 -4.04 -3.66 -3.53
C ARG A 125 -3.42 -3.38 -4.88
N VAL A 126 -2.19 -2.88 -4.93
CA VAL A 126 -1.58 -2.50 -6.21
C VAL A 126 -1.40 -3.70 -7.14
N PHE A 127 -1.05 -4.86 -6.57
CA PHE A 127 -0.91 -6.10 -7.31
C PHE A 127 -2.26 -6.81 -7.36
N ALA A 128 -2.66 -7.20 -8.57
CA ALA A 128 -3.81 -8.05 -8.77
C ALA A 128 -3.51 -9.46 -8.25
N ASP A 129 -4.56 -10.19 -7.84
CA ASP A 129 -4.43 -11.59 -7.41
C ASP A 129 -4.34 -12.51 -8.64
N THR A 130 -3.31 -12.29 -9.45
CA THR A 130 -3.01 -13.06 -10.66
C THR A 130 -1.52 -13.40 -10.69
N ASN A 131 -1.16 -14.48 -11.36
CA ASN A 131 0.25 -14.85 -11.58
C ASN A 131 0.86 -14.12 -12.78
N LYS A 132 0.28 -13.00 -13.21
CA LYS A 132 0.75 -12.25 -14.38
C LYS A 132 1.76 -11.20 -13.96
N CYS A 133 2.97 -11.31 -14.49
CA CYS A 133 4.03 -10.31 -14.36
C CYS A 133 4.16 -9.50 -15.65
N ASN A 134 4.79 -8.31 -15.59
CA ASN A 134 5.13 -7.46 -16.75
C ASN A 134 3.94 -7.06 -17.64
N THR A 135 2.73 -7.23 -17.14
CA THR A 135 1.49 -6.90 -17.83
C THR A 135 0.57 -6.15 -16.89
N SER A 136 -0.24 -5.28 -17.45
CA SER A 136 -1.19 -4.45 -16.71
C SER A 136 -2.25 -5.27 -15.97
N ASP A 137 -2.56 -6.47 -16.44
CA ASP A 137 -3.41 -7.43 -15.72
C ASP A 137 -2.83 -7.87 -14.37
N GLY A 138 -1.52 -7.68 -14.14
CA GLY A 138 -0.87 -7.88 -12.86
C GLY A 138 -1.10 -6.76 -11.84
N TYR A 139 -1.78 -5.67 -12.23
CA TYR A 139 -1.90 -4.46 -11.41
C TYR A 139 -3.35 -3.97 -11.32
N ASN A 140 -3.72 -3.48 -10.13
CA ASN A 140 -4.89 -2.62 -9.95
C ASN A 140 -4.43 -1.16 -9.94
N PHE A 141 -5.08 -0.35 -10.78
CA PHE A 141 -4.71 1.03 -11.03
C PHE A 141 -5.34 1.97 -9.99
N GLY A 142 -4.49 2.68 -9.24
CA GLY A 142 -4.88 3.57 -8.14
C GLY A 142 -5.52 4.88 -8.60
N ASP A 143 -5.36 5.27 -9.86
CA ASP A 143 -6.09 6.36 -10.51
C ASP A 143 -7.50 5.95 -10.98
N ALA A 144 -7.75 4.65 -11.12
CA ALA A 144 -9.04 4.07 -11.50
C ALA A 144 -9.80 3.44 -10.31
N PHE A 145 -9.19 3.39 -9.12
CA PHE A 145 -9.81 2.76 -7.96
C PHE A 145 -11.03 3.55 -7.47
N ASN A 146 -12.18 2.89 -7.45
CA ASN A 146 -13.43 3.46 -6.96
C ASN A 146 -13.49 3.39 -5.42
N TYR A 147 -12.90 4.37 -4.76
CA TYR A 147 -12.84 4.40 -3.30
C TYR A 147 -14.20 4.70 -2.67
N ASP A 148 -14.69 3.75 -1.86
CA ASP A 148 -15.87 3.92 -1.00
C ASP A 148 -15.43 4.17 0.46
N ALA A 149 -15.46 5.44 0.85
CA ALA A 149 -15.08 5.87 2.20
C ALA A 149 -16.04 5.34 3.28
N GLU A 150 -17.33 5.22 2.96
CA GLU A 150 -18.35 4.79 3.92
C GLU A 150 -18.27 3.28 4.16
N LEU A 151 -18.09 2.49 3.10
CA LEU A 151 -17.80 1.06 3.22
C LEU A 151 -16.51 0.81 4.01
N THR A 152 -15.46 1.60 3.74
CA THR A 152 -14.20 1.50 4.50
C THR A 152 -14.42 1.80 5.99
N ARG A 153 -15.20 2.83 6.32
CA ARG A 153 -15.58 3.16 7.70
C ARG A 153 -16.34 2.01 8.37
N ARG A 154 -17.38 1.48 7.73
CA ARG A 154 -18.17 0.34 8.24
C ARG A 154 -17.32 -0.89 8.48
N ARG A 155 -16.41 -1.21 7.56
CA ARG A 155 -15.45 -2.32 7.72
C ARG A 155 -14.55 -2.13 8.94
N ARG A 156 -13.98 -0.94 9.13
CA ARG A 156 -13.13 -0.63 10.30
C ARG A 156 -13.90 -0.79 11.61
N GLU A 157 -15.12 -0.27 11.67
CA GLU A 157 -15.99 -0.42 12.85
C GLU A 157 -16.32 -1.88 13.12
N LYS A 158 -16.64 -2.66 12.08
CA LYS A 158 -16.92 -4.08 12.22
C LYS A 158 -15.70 -4.86 12.70
N VAL A 159 -14.50 -4.53 12.22
CA VAL A 159 -13.25 -5.13 12.72
C VAL A 159 -13.07 -4.86 14.21
N GLU A 160 -13.24 -3.61 14.67
CA GLU A 160 -13.09 -3.27 16.09
C GLU A 160 -14.16 -3.91 17.00
N GLU A 161 -15.38 -4.10 16.48
CA GLU A 161 -16.42 -4.88 17.15
C GLU A 161 -15.99 -6.35 17.32
N MET A 162 -15.58 -7.00 16.23
CA MET A 162 -15.20 -8.41 16.21
C MET A 162 -13.95 -8.71 17.03
N LYS A 163 -12.97 -7.79 17.06
CA LYS A 163 -11.80 -7.91 17.95
C LYS A 163 -12.21 -8.06 19.41
N LYS A 164 -13.18 -7.26 19.86
CA LYS A 164 -13.69 -7.35 21.24
C LYS A 164 -14.43 -8.66 21.46
N GLU A 165 -15.31 -9.03 20.52
CA GLU A 165 -16.04 -10.30 20.55
C GLU A 165 -15.10 -11.50 20.68
N PHE A 166 -14.06 -11.58 19.83
CA PHE A 166 -13.14 -12.72 19.81
C PHE A 166 -12.18 -12.75 21.00
N CYS A 167 -11.74 -11.61 21.52
CA CYS A 167 -11.00 -11.57 22.78
C CYS A 167 -11.82 -12.19 23.92
N SER A 168 -13.12 -11.84 24.01
CA SER A 168 -14.01 -12.43 25.02
C SER A 168 -14.31 -13.90 24.74
N LEU A 169 -14.65 -14.27 23.51
CA LEU A 169 -15.05 -15.63 23.13
C LEU A 169 -13.92 -16.65 23.33
N PHE A 170 -12.69 -16.29 22.96
CA PHE A 170 -11.53 -17.17 23.08
C PHE A 170 -10.76 -16.99 24.39
N ASN A 171 -11.24 -16.12 25.29
CA ASN A 171 -10.61 -15.77 26.55
C ASN A 171 -9.13 -15.35 26.37
N GLN A 172 -8.89 -14.42 25.45
CA GLN A 172 -7.56 -13.95 25.07
C GLN A 172 -7.36 -12.48 25.42
N LYS A 173 -6.15 -12.15 25.88
CA LYS A 173 -5.77 -10.76 26.20
C LYS A 173 -5.66 -9.88 24.95
N TYR A 174 -5.25 -10.46 23.83
CA TYR A 174 -5.03 -9.77 22.57
C TYR A 174 -5.79 -10.46 21.45
N ASP A 175 -6.20 -9.67 20.47
CA ASP A 175 -6.82 -10.18 19.25
C ASP A 175 -5.84 -11.09 18.50
N ASN A 176 -6.28 -12.31 18.19
CA ASN A 176 -5.54 -13.28 17.38
C ASN A 176 -6.26 -13.54 16.05
N THR A 177 -7.01 -12.57 15.56
CA THR A 177 -7.64 -12.64 14.25
C THR A 177 -6.90 -11.81 13.21
N SER A 178 -7.11 -12.14 11.94
CA SER A 178 -6.57 -11.39 10.81
C SER A 178 -7.72 -10.98 9.91
N TYR A 179 -7.66 -9.75 9.40
CA TYR A 179 -8.71 -9.13 8.60
C TYR A 179 -8.11 -8.64 7.28
N TRP A 180 -8.76 -8.95 6.16
CA TRP A 180 -8.38 -8.42 4.85
C TRP A 180 -9.58 -8.39 3.90
N ILE A 181 -9.43 -7.72 2.77
CA ILE A 181 -10.44 -7.68 1.72
C ILE A 181 -10.08 -8.69 0.64
N GLU A 182 -11.03 -9.55 0.29
CA GLU A 182 -10.92 -10.53 -0.80
C GLU A 182 -12.19 -10.40 -1.64
N ASN A 183 -12.05 -10.14 -2.95
CA ASN A 183 -13.19 -9.95 -3.87
C ASN A 183 -14.25 -8.92 -3.39
N GLY A 184 -13.80 -7.87 -2.70
CA GLY A 184 -14.70 -6.83 -2.16
C GLY A 184 -15.39 -7.20 -0.84
N GLU A 185 -15.12 -8.36 -0.28
CA GLU A 185 -15.70 -8.83 0.97
C GLU A 185 -14.68 -8.77 2.12
N LEU A 186 -15.15 -8.48 3.34
CA LEU A 186 -14.30 -8.54 4.53
C LEU A 186 -14.13 -10.01 4.94
N VAL A 187 -12.90 -10.50 4.85
CA VAL A 187 -12.52 -11.83 5.28
C VAL A 187 -11.88 -11.78 6.65
N VAL A 188 -12.27 -12.72 7.50
CA VAL A 188 -11.72 -12.90 8.84
C VAL A 188 -11.09 -14.27 8.95
N LYS A 189 -9.91 -14.34 9.58
CA LYS A 189 -9.24 -15.58 9.96
C LYS A 189 -8.95 -15.63 11.44
N ILE A 190 -9.33 -16.72 12.10
CA ILE A 190 -9.06 -16.98 13.51
C ILE A 190 -7.76 -17.77 13.66
N ASN A 191 -6.80 -17.22 14.43
CA ASN A 191 -5.48 -17.82 14.67
C ASN A 191 -5.29 -18.30 16.12
N VAL A 192 -6.32 -18.94 16.69
CA VAL A 192 -6.24 -19.61 18.01
C VAL A 192 -5.91 -21.10 17.85
N SER A 193 -5.53 -21.78 18.93
CA SER A 193 -5.31 -23.24 18.89
C SER A 193 -6.62 -24.02 18.67
N ASP A 194 -6.55 -25.24 18.12
CA ASP A 194 -7.76 -26.05 17.92
C ASP A 194 -8.50 -26.33 19.22
N LYS A 195 -7.76 -26.50 20.33
CA LYS A 195 -8.34 -26.66 21.67
C LYS A 195 -9.22 -25.48 22.05
N VAL A 196 -8.69 -24.25 21.93
CA VAL A 196 -9.44 -23.02 22.25
C VAL A 196 -10.65 -22.86 21.34
N LEU A 197 -10.50 -23.18 20.05
CA LEU A 197 -11.60 -23.12 19.09
C LEU A 197 -12.72 -24.11 19.46
N GLN A 198 -12.38 -25.34 19.83
CA GLN A 198 -13.34 -26.37 20.27
C GLN A 198 -14.03 -25.98 21.59
N GLU A 199 -13.27 -25.51 22.58
CA GLU A 199 -13.78 -25.10 23.89
C GLU A 199 -14.72 -23.88 23.80
N SER A 200 -14.53 -23.01 22.80
CA SER A 200 -15.40 -21.83 22.58
C SER A 200 -16.77 -22.15 21.98
N GLY A 201 -16.97 -23.36 21.45
CA GLY A 201 -18.20 -23.73 20.72
C GLY A 201 -18.35 -23.06 19.35
N TRP A 202 -17.27 -22.50 18.78
CA TRP A 202 -17.30 -21.85 17.47
C TRP A 202 -17.45 -22.83 16.30
N THR A 203 -18.45 -22.61 15.44
CA THR A 203 -18.81 -23.54 14.36
C THR A 203 -18.57 -23.03 12.94
N LYS A 204 -18.29 -21.73 12.74
CA LYS A 204 -18.15 -21.12 11.40
C LYS A 204 -16.79 -21.39 10.72
N GLY A 205 -15.98 -22.27 11.30
CA GLY A 205 -14.62 -22.55 10.83
C GLY A 205 -13.65 -21.39 11.07
N ARG A 206 -12.42 -21.55 10.59
CA ARG A 206 -11.32 -20.60 10.84
C ARG A 206 -11.28 -19.41 9.90
N LYS A 207 -11.79 -19.53 8.67
CA LYS A 207 -11.86 -18.46 7.66
C LYS A 207 -13.32 -18.29 7.25
N PHE A 208 -13.84 -17.08 7.32
CA PHE A 208 -15.21 -16.77 6.92
C PHE A 208 -15.34 -15.32 6.46
N VAL A 209 -16.40 -15.05 5.69
CA VAL A 209 -16.74 -13.71 5.20
C VAL A 209 -17.70 -13.02 6.16
N VAL A 210 -17.53 -11.71 6.31
CA VAL A 210 -18.37 -10.84 7.12
C VAL A 210 -19.03 -9.80 6.23
N VAL A 211 -20.34 -9.64 6.39
CA VAL A 211 -21.11 -8.58 5.75
C VAL A 211 -20.93 -7.30 6.56
N CYS A 212 -20.51 -6.22 5.89
CA CYS A 212 -20.28 -4.90 6.47
C CYS A 212 -21.30 -3.89 5.95
#